data_AF-A0A5C3FI91-F1
#
_entry.id   AF-A0A5C3FI91-F1
#
_cell.length_a   1.000
_cell.length_b   1.000
_cell.length_c   1.000
_cell.angle_alpha   90.00
_cell.angle_beta   90.00
_cell.angle_gamma   90.00
#
_symmetry.space_group_name_H-M   'P 1'
#
loop_
_entity.id
_entity.type
_entity.pdbx_description
1 polymer ?
#
loop_
_entity_poly.entity_id
_entity_poly.type
_entity_poly.pdbx_seq_one_letter_code
_entity_poly.pdbx_strand_id
1 'polypeptide(L)' 'MSSQGSYLSAQKGFLSGPGGRPAEPKQNFLLRFINTQILAPEHRAGNISIAWGVSVFVAGIVAARNFGDLITPVF' A
#
# COMPACT_ATOMS: atom_id res chain seq x y z
N MET A 1 52.72 -33.99 -17.37
CA MET A 1 53.04 -33.34 -16.08
C MET A 1 51.98 -32.28 -15.83
N SER A 2 51.31 -32.39 -14.69
CA SER A 2 50.14 -31.63 -14.25
C SER A 2 50.50 -30.22 -13.75
N SER A 3 49.80 -29.20 -14.22
CA SER A 3 49.66 -27.90 -13.55
C SER A 3 48.15 -27.69 -13.35
N GLN A 4 47.58 -28.06 -12.19
CA GLN A 4 47.40 -27.20 -11.02
C GLN A 4 47.07 -25.74 -11.36
N GLY A 5 45.88 -25.30 -10.93
CA GLY A 5 45.59 -23.88 -10.73
C GLY A 5 44.25 -23.38 -11.28
N SER A 6 43.11 -23.91 -10.82
CA SER A 6 41.87 -23.11 -10.79
C SER A 6 40.91 -23.64 -9.71
N TYR A 7 41.34 -23.53 -8.46
CA TYR A 7 40.52 -23.83 -7.27
C TYR A 7 39.94 -22.57 -6.65
N LEU A 8 39.90 -21.44 -7.38
CA LEU A 8 39.17 -20.26 -6.94
C LEU A 8 37.68 -20.44 -7.21
N SER A 9 37.12 -21.40 -6.49
CA SER A 9 35.74 -21.38 -6.04
C SER A 9 35.51 -20.09 -5.25
N ALA A 10 35.05 -19.04 -5.94
CA ALA A 10 34.33 -17.97 -5.28
C ALA A 10 32.96 -18.53 -4.87
N GLN A 11 32.94 -19.38 -3.84
CA GLN A 11 31.73 -19.84 -3.18
C GLN A 11 31.14 -18.63 -2.42
N LYS A 12 30.35 -17.84 -3.16
CA LYS A 12 29.51 -16.75 -2.66
C LYS A 12 28.41 -17.32 -1.75
N GLY A 13 28.80 -17.78 -0.56
CA GLY A 13 27.89 -18.44 0.37
C GLY A 13 28.44 -18.72 1.77
N PHE A 14 29.74 -18.50 2.01
CA PHE A 14 30.39 -18.87 3.27
C PHE A 14 30.42 -17.79 4.36
N LEU A 15 29.87 -16.59 4.11
CA LEU A 15 29.70 -15.56 5.15
C LEU A 15 28.28 -15.50 5.73
N SER A 16 27.49 -16.55 5.50
CA SER A 16 26.20 -16.78 6.16
C SER A 16 26.44 -17.22 7.61
N GLY A 17 26.86 -16.30 8.46
CA GLY A 17 27.00 -16.54 9.90
C GLY A 17 25.65 -16.88 10.55
N PRO A 18 25.63 -17.69 11.61
CA PRO A 18 24.40 -18.06 12.28
C PRO A 18 23.78 -16.85 12.99
N GLY A 19 22.51 -16.56 12.69
CA GLY A 19 21.62 -16.00 13.72
C GLY A 19 21.09 -14.58 13.55
N GLY A 20 21.32 -13.91 12.43
CA GLY A 20 20.69 -12.61 12.15
C GLY A 20 19.72 -12.68 10.99
N ARG A 21 18.51 -13.24 11.16
CA ARG A 21 17.41 -12.81 10.28
C ARG A 21 17.40 -11.28 10.35
N PRO A 22 17.50 -10.53 9.24
CA PRO A 22 17.27 -9.09 9.30
C PRO A 22 15.95 -8.93 10.05
N ALA A 23 15.96 -8.22 11.18
CA ALA A 23 14.73 -7.94 11.90
C ALA A 23 13.82 -7.28 10.87
N GLU A 24 12.76 -8.01 10.46
CA GLU A 24 11.83 -7.50 9.47
C GLU A 24 11.40 -6.13 9.98
N PRO A 25 11.58 -5.04 9.20
CA PRO A 25 11.32 -3.71 9.69
C PRO A 25 9.93 -3.72 10.31
N LYS A 26 9.82 -3.41 11.62
CA LYS A 26 8.53 -3.42 12.32
C LYS A 26 7.59 -2.51 11.56
N GLN A 27 6.77 -3.10 10.70
CA GLN A 27 5.97 -2.35 9.75
C GLN A 27 4.95 -1.56 10.57
N ASN A 28 5.01 -0.23 10.48
CA ASN A 28 4.13 0.65 11.23
C ASN A 28 2.68 0.18 11.10
N PHE A 29 1.94 0.19 12.22
CA PHE A 29 0.54 -0.27 12.26
C PHE A 29 -0.30 0.36 11.15
N LEU A 30 -0.09 1.65 10.88
CA LEU A 30 -0.78 2.36 9.80
C LEU A 30 -0.44 1.81 8.41
N LEU A 31 0.82 1.44 8.15
CA LEU A 31 1.24 0.83 6.87
C LEU A 31 0.68 -0.59 6.71
N ARG A 32 0.61 -1.36 7.81
CA ARG A 32 -0.06 -2.67 7.82
C ARG A 32 -1.55 -2.52 7.53
N PHE A 33 -2.21 -1.57 8.19
CA PHE A 33 -3.62 -1.28 7.97
C PHE A 33 -3.91 -0.86 6.53
N ILE A 34 -3.13 0.05 5.95
CA ILE A 34 -3.32 0.48 4.56
C ILE A 34 -3.16 -0.71 3.60
N ASN A 35 -2.10 -1.52 3.78
CA ASN A 35 -1.89 -2.69 2.91
C ASN A 35 -2.98 -3.74 3.04
N THR A 36 -3.41 -4.04 4.27
CA THR A 36 -4.37 -5.12 4.54
C THR A 36 -5.82 -4.70 4.32
N GLN A 37 -6.21 -3.48 4.71
CA GLN A 37 -7.61 -3.07 4.69
C GLN A 37 -7.95 -2.23 3.47
N ILE A 38 -7.01 -1.41 2.98
CA ILE A 38 -7.27 -0.48 1.86
C ILE A 38 -6.84 -1.08 0.52
N LEU A 39 -5.63 -1.64 0.44
CA LEU A 39 -5.03 -2.10 -0.82
C LEU A 39 -5.26 -3.58 -1.13
N ALA A 40 -5.65 -4.38 -0.13
CA ALA A 40 -5.83 -5.81 -0.30
C ALA A 40 -6.97 -6.11 -1.30
N PRO A 41 -6.75 -7.07 -2.23
CA PRO A 41 -7.68 -7.35 -3.33
C PRO A 41 -9.09 -7.74 -2.88
N GLU A 42 -9.21 -8.45 -1.75
CA GLU A 42 -10.46 -8.91 -1.14
C GLU A 42 -11.38 -7.78 -0.68
N HIS A 43 -10.82 -6.60 -0.36
CA HIS A 43 -11.60 -5.46 0.12
C HIS A 43 -11.83 -4.39 -0.96
N ARG A 44 -11.33 -4.59 -2.18
CA ARG A 44 -11.41 -3.58 -3.26
C ARG A 44 -12.84 -3.14 -3.56
N ALA A 45 -13.77 -4.09 -3.69
CA ALA A 45 -15.16 -3.76 -4.03
C ALA A 45 -15.83 -2.90 -2.93
N GLY A 46 -15.58 -3.24 -1.66
CA GLY A 46 -16.06 -2.46 -0.51
C GLY A 46 -15.41 -1.09 -0.44
N ASN A 47 -14.09 -1.02 -0.61
CA ASN A 47 -13.32 0.23 -0.57
C ASN A 47 -13.71 1.17 -1.71
N ILE A 48 -13.96 0.65 -2.92
CA ILE A 48 -14.46 1.43 -4.05
C ILE A 48 -15.85 1.97 -3.72
N SER A 49 -16.73 1.17 -3.12
CA SER A 49 -18.07 1.62 -2.74
C SER A 49 -18.01 2.73 -1.68
N ILE A 50 -17.13 2.61 -0.68
CA ILE A 50 -16.90 3.66 0.33
C ILE A 50 -16.34 4.91 -0.32
N ALA A 51 -15.29 4.78 -1.14
CA ALA A 51 -14.70 5.90 -1.87
C ALA A 51 -15.76 6.60 -2.74
N TRP A 52 -16.64 5.83 -3.36
CA TRP A 52 -17.70 6.38 -4.19
C TRP A 52 -18.77 7.09 -3.38
N GLY A 53 -19.22 6.51 -2.27
CA GLY A 53 -20.15 7.14 -1.33
C GLY A 53 -19.61 8.47 -0.79
N VAL A 54 -18.33 8.48 -0.35
CA VAL A 54 -17.66 9.71 0.12
C VAL A 54 -17.56 10.74 -0.99
N SER A 55 -17.23 10.32 -2.22
CA SER A 55 -17.12 11.23 -3.36
C SER A 55 -18.46 11.89 -3.70
N VAL A 56 -19.55 11.10 -3.79
CA VAL A 56 -20.90 11.61 -4.06
C VAL A 56 -21.37 12.53 -2.93
N PHE A 57 -21.10 12.19 -1.67
CA PHE A 57 -21.45 13.03 -0.53
C PHE A 57 -20.77 14.39 -0.58
N VAL A 58 -19.45 14.42 -0.80
CA VAL A 58 -18.69 15.68 -0.94
C VAL A 58 -19.17 16.48 -2.15
N ALA A 59 -19.40 15.82 -3.29
CA ALA A 59 -19.95 16.47 -4.47
C ALA A 59 -21.33 17.08 -4.21
N GLY A 60 -22.19 16.40 -3.45
CA GLY A 60 -23.50 16.90 -3.03
C GLY A 60 -23.39 18.16 -2.15
N ILE A 61 -22.46 18.18 -1.19
CA ILE A 61 -22.19 19.38 -0.37
C ILE A 61 -21.72 20.54 -1.24
N VAL A 62 -20.77 20.29 -2.14
CA VAL A 62 -20.24 21.31 -3.05
C VAL A 62 -21.35 21.83 -3.95
N ALA A 63 -22.20 20.95 -4.48
CA ALA A 63 -23.34 21.33 -5.30
C ALA A 63 -24.35 22.19 -4.51
N ALA A 64 -24.72 21.76 -3.31
CA ALA A 64 -25.63 22.51 -2.45
C ALA A 64 -25.06 23.90 -2.07
N ARG A 65 -23.75 24.00 -1.82
CA ARG A 65 -23.10 25.28 -1.49
C ARG A 65 -23.02 26.25 -2.66
N ASN A 66 -22.81 25.76 -3.88
CA ASN A 66 -22.60 26.63 -5.05
C ASN A 66 -23.88 26.89 -5.85
N PHE A 67 -24.81 25.95 -5.83
CA PHE A 67 -26.04 25.99 -6.61
C PHE A 67 -27.29 26.01 -5.75
N GLY A 68 -27.17 26.05 -4.42
CA GLY A 68 -28.32 26.07 -3.50
C GLY A 68 -29.30 27.20 -3.79
N ASP A 69 -28.79 28.38 -4.15
CA ASP A 69 -29.59 29.56 -4.49
C ASP A 69 -30.39 29.40 -5.79
N LEU A 70 -29.97 28.50 -6.69
CA LEU A 70 -30.72 28.21 -7.93
C LEU A 70 -31.92 27.29 -7.70
N ILE A 71 -31.87 26.47 -6.65
CA ILE A 71 -32.88 25.44 -6.35
C ILE A 71 -33.80 25.87 -5.21
N THR A 72 -33.44 26.93 -4.49
CA THR A 72 -34.27 27.50 -3.43
C THR A 72 -35.09 28.67 -3.99
N PRO A 73 -36.43 28.63 -3.89
CA PRO A 73 -37.27 29.75 -4.30
C PRO A 73 -37.03 30.95 -3.39
N VAL A 74 -36.92 32.13 -4.00
CA VAL A 74 -36.93 33.42 -3.32
C VAL A 74 -38.34 33.72 -2.82
N PHE A 75 -38.56 33.52 -1.52
CA PHE A 75 -39.72 34.05 -0.80
C PHE A 75 -39.28 35.25 0.04
#